data_AF-A0A357GUK7-F1
#
_entry.id   AF-A0A357GUK7-F1
#
_cell.length_a   1.000
_cell.length_b   1.000
_cell.length_c   1.000
_cell.angle_alpha   90.00
_cell.angle_beta   90.00
_cell.angle_gamma   90.00
#
_symmetry.space_group_name_H-M   'P 1'
#
loop_
_entity.id
_entity.type
_entity.pdbx_description
1 polymer ?
#
loop_
_entity_poly.entity_id
_entity_poly.type
_entity_poly.pdbx_seq_one_letter_code
_entity_poly.pdbx_strand_id
1 'polypeptide(L)' 'ASGGKVYSNEICGGPHVVNTGDIKGTFKIQKEESSSSGVRRIKAILE' A
#
# COMPACT_ATOMS: atom_id res chain seq x y z
N ALA A 1 -21.15 17.20 10.57
CA ALA A 1 -20.75 15.78 10.54
C ALA A 1 -19.23 15.72 10.45
N SER A 2 -18.59 15.15 11.46
CA SER A 2 -17.13 15.01 11.60
C SER A 2 -16.59 14.06 10.52
N GLY A 3 -16.28 14.59 9.34
CA GLY A 3 -15.76 13.83 8.20
C GLY A 3 -14.27 13.53 8.38
N GLY A 4 -13.91 12.26 8.56
CA GLY A 4 -12.53 11.82 8.57
C GLY A 4 -11.83 12.08 7.23
N LYS A 5 -10.52 12.35 7.27
CA LYS A 5 -9.71 12.54 6.06
C LYS A 5 -9.61 11.22 5.28
N VAL A 6 -10.03 11.24 4.02
CA VAL A 6 -9.83 10.12 3.09
C VAL A 6 -8.38 10.14 2.60
N TYR A 7 -7.66 9.02 2.76
CA TYR A 7 -6.25 8.90 2.35
C TYR A 7 -6.09 8.32 0.94
N SER A 8 -6.83 7.25 0.61
CA SER A 8 -6.88 6.62 -0.71
C SER A 8 -8.33 6.20 -0.99
N ASN A 9 -8.73 6.24 -2.26
CA ASN A 9 -10.00 5.70 -2.73
C ASN A 9 -9.79 5.10 -4.12
N GLU A 10 -9.79 3.78 -4.19
CA GLU A 10 -9.37 3.02 -5.37
C GLU A 10 -10.42 1.96 -5.73
N ILE A 11 -10.54 1.68 -7.03
CA ILE A 11 -11.45 0.65 -7.53
C ILE A 11 -10.72 -0.68 -7.44
N CYS A 12 -10.99 -1.45 -6.38
CA CYS A 12 -10.41 -2.78 -6.17
C CYS A 12 -11.50 -3.79 -5.81
N GLY A 13 -11.46 -4.97 -6.43
CA GLY A 13 -12.41 -6.08 -6.21
C GLY A 13 -11.88 -7.23 -5.35
N GLY A 14 -10.71 -7.06 -4.73
CA GLY A 14 -10.08 -8.07 -3.88
C GLY A 14 -10.57 -8.01 -2.43
N PRO A 15 -10.20 -9.02 -1.61
CA PRO A 15 -10.47 -8.99 -0.18
C PRO A 15 -9.62 -7.92 0.52
N HIS A 16 -10.23 -7.18 1.44
CA HIS A 16 -9.55 -6.16 2.24
C HIS A 16 -9.75 -6.41 3.74
N VAL A 17 -8.79 -5.92 4.52
CA VAL A 17 -8.94 -5.77 5.97
C VAL A 17 -9.78 -4.52 6.29
N VAL A 18 -10.34 -4.46 7.50
CA VAL A 18 -11.19 -3.33 7.92
C VAL A 18 -10.35 -2.10 8.24
N ASN A 19 -9.22 -2.28 8.93
CA ASN A 19 -8.30 -1.20 9.29
C ASN A 19 -6.87 -1.53 8.82
N THR A 20 -6.09 -0.51 8.50
CA THR A 20 -4.67 -0.69 8.10
C THR A 20 -3.82 -1.34 9.19
N GLY A 21 -4.17 -1.13 10.47
CA GLY A 21 -3.51 -1.77 11.61
C GLY A 21 -3.78 -3.28 11.74
N ASP A 22 -4.79 -3.80 11.03
CA ASP A 22 -5.09 -5.24 11.03
C ASP A 22 -4.12 -6.02 10.11
N ILE A 23 -3.34 -5.30 9.28
CA ILE A 23 -2.27 -5.88 8.48
C ILE A 23 -1.16 -6.34 9.43
N LYS A 24 -0.98 -7.65 9.55
CA LYS A 24 0.04 -8.23 10.44
C LYS A 24 1.43 -8.16 9.81
N GLY A 25 2.41 -7.81 10.61
CA GLY A 25 3.81 -7.66 10.21
C GLY A 25 4.20 -6.22 9.90
N THR A 26 5.49 -6.01 9.67
CA THR A 26 6.06 -4.72 9.32
C THR A 26 6.21 -4.63 7.81
N PHE A 27 5.62 -3.60 7.20
CA PHE A 27 5.84 -3.32 5.79
C PHE A 27 7.31 -2.95 5.55
N LYS A 28 8.02 -3.79 4.78
CA LYS A 28 9.43 -3.59 4.46
C LYS A 28 9.66 -3.64 2.97
N ILE A 29 10.36 -2.62 2.47
CA ILE A 29 10.84 -2.57 1.09
C ILE A 29 12.06 -3.48 0.97
N GLN A 30 11.99 -4.47 0.09
CA GLN A 30 13.11 -5.35 -0.22
C GLN A 30 13.98 -4.81 -1.35
N LYS A 31 13.36 -4.21 -2.35
CA LYS A 31 14.05 -3.73 -3.55
C LYS A 31 13.34 -2.52 -4.11
N GLU A 32 14.13 -1.55 -4.54
CA GLU A 32 13.67 -0.41 -5.31
C GLU A 32 14.60 -0.24 -6.52
N GLU A 33 14.03 -0.13 -7.72
CA GLU A 33 14.81 0.03 -8.94
C GLU A 33 14.07 0.84 -10.01
N SER A 34 14.83 1.40 -10.96
CA SER A 34 14.28 1.99 -12.18
C SER A 34 13.76 0.89 -13.10
N SER A 35 12.52 1.01 -13.57
CA SER A 35 11.91 0.07 -14.51
C SER A 35 11.79 0.62 -15.92
N SER A 36 11.94 1.94 -16.12
CA SER A 36 11.97 2.70 -17.40
C SER A 36 12.13 4.20 -17.11
N SER A 37 12.25 5.04 -18.14
CA SER A 37 12.25 6.49 -17.98
C SER A 37 10.99 6.96 -17.23
N GLY A 38 11.19 7.61 -16.08
CA GLY A 38 10.10 8.11 -15.22
C GLY A 38 9.35 7.03 -14.42
N VAL A 39 9.74 5.76 -14.48
CA VAL A 39 9.04 4.65 -13.80
C VAL A 39 9.96 3.98 -12.79
N ARG A 40 9.50 3.94 -11.53
CA ARG A 40 10.15 3.23 -10.42
C ARG A 40 9.32 2.00 -10.03
N ARG A 41 9.99 0.88 -9.74
CA ARG A 41 9.37 -0.33 -9.23
C ARG A 41 9.84 -0.58 -7.80
N ILE A 42 8.87 -0.75 -6.90
CA ILE A 42 9.10 -1.03 -5.48
C ILE A 42 8.57 -2.43 -5.20
N LYS A 43 9.42 -3.30 -4.64
CA LYS A 43 9.03 -4.62 -4.13
C LYS A 43 9.11 -4.60 -2.60
N ALA A 44 8.01 -4.93 -1.95
CA ALA A 44 7.90 -4.96 -0.50
C ALA A 44 7.21 -6.23 -0.01
N ILE A 45 7.40 -6.56 1.26
CA ILE A 45 6.73 -7.64 1.98
C ILE A 45 6.25 -7.16 3.34
N LEU A 46 5.46 -8.00 4.00
CA LEU A 46 5.17 -7.92 5.42
C LEU A 46 6.13 -8.91 6.12
N GLU A 47 7.00 -8.42 7.00
CA GLU A 47 7.89 -9.22 7.86
C GLU A 47 7.33 -9.38 9.29
#